data_AF-A0A919KSI0-F1
#
_entry.id   AF-A0A919KSI0-F1
#
_cell.length_a   1.000
_cell.length_b   1.000
_cell.length_c   1.000
_cell.angle_alpha   90.00
_cell.angle_beta   90.00
_cell.angle_gamma   90.00
#
_symmetry.space_group_name_H-M   'P 1'
#
loop_
_entity.id
_entity.type
_entity.pdbx_description
1 polymer ?
#
loop_
_entity_poly.entity_id
_entity_poly.type
_entity_poly.pdbx_seq_one_letter_code
_entity_poly.pdbx_strand_id
1 'polypeptide(L)'
;MAVPVILFPADPLAPRRPDPHYAWEARLLRELGGDHALVDHDALLAGDPEAAVRRVPAGIGPLWYRGWMIPGDTYARFAAALDARGGTLLTSPAGYTSAHELPGWYRVFEGATPASAWIPLAAPGRAPRTEQLAAAAGRLGGTGAAIVKDYVKSRKHEWAEACYVPELADLAALERVVSRFVELQDDFLAGGVVLRRFEDFARTADGRAAEARVWWLDGDPVLVGPHPDTPGHSPAPDLTDVRPLVRALGCRFVTTDLAQRADGSAWRVVEVGDGQVSDLPPGVDAAALLSSLIAA
;
A
#
# COMPACT_ATOMS: atom_id res chain seq x y z
N MET A 1 -0.32 -17.91 23.71
CA MET A 1 -0.90 -17.74 22.36
C MET A 1 -0.01 -18.50 21.39
N ALA A 2 -0.55 -19.01 20.28
CA ALA A 2 0.29 -19.63 19.25
C ALA A 2 1.18 -18.55 18.61
N VAL A 3 2.46 -18.86 18.38
CA VAL A 3 3.40 -17.94 17.74
C VAL A 3 2.97 -17.70 16.28
N PRO A 4 2.91 -16.45 15.81
CA PRO A 4 2.62 -16.16 14.42
C PRO A 4 3.62 -16.78 13.44
N VAL A 5 3.11 -17.21 12.28
CA VAL A 5 3.91 -17.69 11.14
C VAL A 5 3.79 -16.68 10.01
N ILE A 6 4.89 -16.35 9.35
CA ILE A 6 4.88 -15.43 8.21
C ILE A 6 4.74 -16.24 6.90
N LEU A 7 3.79 -15.87 6.07
CA LEU A 7 3.61 -16.41 4.72
C LEU A 7 4.40 -15.56 3.73
N PHE A 8 5.31 -16.19 2.99
CA PHE A 8 6.02 -15.57 1.87
C PHE A 8 5.57 -16.19 0.54
N PRO A 9 5.56 -15.42 -0.57
CA PRO A 9 5.44 -15.98 -1.91
C PRO A 9 6.52 -17.04 -2.16
N ALA A 10 6.15 -18.14 -2.79
CA ALA A 10 7.10 -19.13 -3.29
C ALA A 10 7.75 -18.64 -4.59
N ASP A 11 9.02 -19.00 -4.82
CA ASP A 11 9.68 -18.82 -6.11
C ASP A 11 8.97 -19.67 -7.19
N PRO A 12 8.45 -19.06 -8.28
CA PRO A 12 7.77 -19.79 -9.36
C PRO A 12 8.64 -20.86 -10.03
N LEU A 13 9.96 -20.67 -10.04
CA LEU A 13 10.94 -21.59 -10.63
C LEU A 13 11.50 -22.59 -9.61
N ALA A 14 11.42 -22.27 -8.31
CA ALA A 14 11.86 -23.14 -7.22
C ALA A 14 10.81 -23.19 -6.10
N PRO A 15 9.67 -23.88 -6.27
CA PRO A 15 8.47 -23.69 -5.44
C PRO A 15 8.55 -24.20 -3.98
N ARG A 16 9.75 -24.57 -3.51
CA ARG A 16 10.10 -24.90 -2.12
C ARG A 16 10.99 -23.84 -1.47
N ARG A 17 11.23 -22.73 -2.17
CA ARG A 17 12.00 -21.58 -1.70
C ARG A 17 11.10 -20.35 -1.68
N PRO A 18 11.34 -19.39 -0.77
CA PRO A 18 10.76 -18.07 -0.90
C PRO A 18 11.15 -17.46 -2.24
N ASP A 19 10.27 -16.62 -2.77
CA ASP A 19 10.56 -15.72 -3.87
C ASP A 19 11.90 -14.99 -3.60
N PRO A 20 12.80 -14.88 -4.60
CA PRO A 20 14.11 -14.26 -4.44
C PRO A 20 14.07 -12.86 -3.81
N HIS A 21 13.01 -12.08 -4.05
CA HIS A 21 12.83 -10.75 -3.46
C HIS A 21 12.71 -10.80 -1.93
N TYR A 22 11.98 -11.79 -1.41
CA TYR A 22 11.72 -11.96 0.03
C TYR A 22 12.67 -12.96 0.71
N ALA A 23 13.59 -13.58 -0.03
CA ALA A 23 14.50 -14.61 0.49
C ALA A 23 15.38 -14.10 1.66
N TRP A 24 15.75 -12.82 1.64
CA TRP A 24 16.54 -12.23 2.73
C TRP A 24 15.69 -11.98 3.98
N GLU A 25 14.43 -11.54 3.85
CA GLU A 25 13.49 -11.41 4.97
C GLU A 25 13.24 -12.78 5.61
N ALA A 26 12.98 -13.81 4.80
CA ALA A 26 12.78 -15.18 5.29
C ALA A 26 14.02 -15.76 5.98
N ARG A 27 15.23 -15.35 5.56
CA ARG A 27 16.46 -15.72 6.26
C ARG A 27 16.57 -15.02 7.60
N LEU A 28 16.38 -13.70 7.65
CA LEU A 28 16.44 -12.91 8.88
C LEU A 28 15.38 -13.38 9.88
N LEU A 29 14.16 -13.66 9.43
CA LEU A 29 13.09 -14.21 10.26
C LEU A 29 13.51 -15.48 10.99
N ARG A 30 14.15 -16.42 10.28
CA ARG A 30 14.66 -17.66 10.90
C ARG A 30 15.80 -17.39 11.87
N GLU A 31 16.70 -16.46 11.55
CA GLU A 31 17.80 -16.05 12.44
C GLU A 31 17.25 -15.45 13.75
N LEU A 32 16.08 -14.80 13.70
CA LEU A 32 15.34 -14.28 14.85
C LEU A 32 14.45 -15.32 15.55
N GLY A 33 14.46 -16.59 15.10
CA GLY A 33 13.70 -17.68 15.68
C GLY A 33 12.23 -17.77 15.24
N GLY A 34 11.84 -17.06 14.18
CA GLY A 34 10.51 -17.13 13.60
C GLY A 34 10.37 -18.21 12.53
N ASP A 35 9.13 -18.68 12.34
CA ASP A 35 8.76 -19.66 11.32
C ASP A 35 8.06 -19.00 10.12
N HIS A 36 8.21 -19.63 8.95
CA HIS A 36 7.48 -19.23 7.75
C HIS A 36 6.90 -20.42 6.99
N ALA A 37 5.87 -20.13 6.20
CA ALA A 37 5.34 -21.02 5.17
C ALA A 37 5.30 -20.31 3.82
N LEU A 38 5.11 -21.09 2.75
CA LEU A 38 5.14 -20.60 1.38
C LEU A 38 3.76 -20.68 0.73
N VAL A 39 3.39 -19.61 0.02
CA VAL A 39 2.15 -19.52 -0.76
C VAL A 39 2.47 -19.42 -2.24
N ASP A 40 1.68 -20.09 -3.07
CA ASP A 40 1.79 -19.96 -4.53
C ASP A 40 1.03 -18.72 -4.99
N HIS A 41 1.76 -17.61 -5.20
CA HIS A 41 1.14 -16.33 -5.54
C HIS A 41 0.53 -16.35 -6.96
N ASP A 42 1.16 -17.06 -7.90
CA ASP A 42 0.67 -17.17 -9.27
C ASP A 42 -0.66 -17.94 -9.31
N ALA A 43 -0.77 -19.04 -8.57
CA ALA A 43 -2.04 -19.76 -8.44
C ALA A 43 -3.14 -18.87 -7.82
N LEU A 44 -2.78 -18.03 -6.85
CA LEU A 44 -3.71 -17.11 -6.23
C LEU A 44 -4.23 -16.07 -7.23
N LEU A 45 -3.34 -15.45 -8.02
CA LEU A 45 -3.71 -14.49 -9.06
C LEU A 45 -4.47 -15.15 -10.22
N ALA A 46 -4.24 -16.43 -10.48
CA ALA A 46 -5.01 -17.22 -11.44
C ALA A 46 -6.41 -17.61 -10.93
N GLY A 47 -6.76 -17.26 -9.68
CA GLY A 47 -8.07 -17.53 -9.08
C GLY A 47 -8.22 -18.92 -8.46
N ASP A 48 -7.11 -19.60 -8.14
CA ASP A 48 -7.09 -20.92 -7.48
C ASP A 48 -6.46 -20.81 -6.07
N PRO A 49 -7.20 -20.27 -5.09
CA PRO A 49 -6.69 -20.07 -3.73
C PRO A 49 -6.39 -21.39 -3.02
N GLU A 50 -7.10 -22.48 -3.32
CA GLU A 50 -6.84 -23.82 -2.75
C GLU A 50 -5.49 -24.37 -3.22
N ALA A 51 -5.13 -24.20 -4.49
CA ALA A 51 -3.79 -24.50 -4.97
C ALA A 51 -2.75 -23.58 -4.31
N ALA A 52 -3.06 -22.29 -4.18
CA ALA A 52 -2.17 -21.30 -3.57
C ALA A 52 -1.68 -21.70 -2.16
N VAL A 53 -2.60 -22.21 -1.33
CA VAL A 53 -2.31 -22.54 0.07
C VAL A 53 -1.98 -24.01 0.31
N ARG A 54 -1.92 -24.84 -0.75
CA ARG A 54 -1.79 -26.31 -0.62
C ARG A 54 -0.61 -26.77 0.22
N ARG A 55 0.50 -26.02 0.15
CA ARG A 55 1.76 -26.30 0.88
C ARG A 55 1.79 -25.72 2.29
N VAL A 56 0.85 -24.85 2.65
CA VAL A 56 0.74 -24.29 4.00
C VAL A 56 0.23 -25.39 4.92
N PRO A 57 0.97 -25.81 5.98
CA PRO A 57 0.50 -26.90 6.83
C PRO A 57 -0.83 -26.54 7.53
N ALA A 58 -1.66 -27.54 7.82
CA ALA A 58 -2.95 -27.31 8.46
C ALA A 58 -2.79 -27.00 9.96
N GLY A 59 -3.67 -26.16 10.51
CA GLY A 59 -3.69 -25.79 11.93
C GLY A 59 -2.47 -25.01 12.40
N ILE A 60 -1.68 -24.45 11.47
CA ILE A 60 -0.57 -23.57 11.83
C ILE A 60 -1.10 -22.26 12.40
N GLY A 61 -0.28 -21.63 13.24
CA GLY A 61 -0.64 -20.48 14.08
C GLY A 61 -1.26 -19.29 13.35
N PRO A 62 -1.53 -18.19 14.06
CA PRO A 62 -1.96 -16.96 13.40
C PRO A 62 -0.97 -16.56 12.30
N LEU A 63 -1.46 -16.04 11.19
CA LEU A 63 -0.69 -15.86 9.97
C LEU A 63 -0.51 -14.39 9.62
N TRP A 64 0.73 -13.98 9.41
CA TRP A 64 1.03 -12.75 8.67
C TRP A 64 1.27 -13.10 7.21
N TYR A 65 0.91 -12.21 6.28
CA TYR A 65 1.41 -12.26 4.92
C TYR A 65 2.51 -11.20 4.74
N ARG A 66 3.58 -11.54 4.04
CA ARG A 66 4.63 -10.62 3.57
C ARG A 66 4.96 -10.98 2.14
N GLY A 67 4.50 -10.17 1.19
CA GLY A 67 4.55 -10.55 -0.21
C GLY A 67 4.02 -9.51 -1.17
N TRP A 68 3.74 -9.95 -2.40
CA TRP A 68 3.24 -9.10 -3.46
C TRP A 68 1.78 -8.69 -3.26
N MET A 69 1.39 -7.59 -3.91
CA MET A 69 0.02 -7.07 -3.88
C MET A 69 -0.99 -8.11 -4.39
N ILE A 70 -2.13 -8.23 -3.71
CA ILE A 70 -3.21 -9.15 -4.07
C ILE A 70 -4.50 -8.32 -4.20
N PRO A 71 -5.29 -8.44 -5.28
CA PRO A 71 -6.58 -7.76 -5.37
C PRO A 71 -7.48 -8.08 -4.15
N GLY A 72 -8.22 -7.09 -3.63
CA GLY A 72 -8.95 -7.25 -2.37
C GLY A 72 -9.93 -8.43 -2.32
N ASP A 73 -10.64 -8.71 -3.42
CA ASP A 73 -11.54 -9.86 -3.55
C ASP A 73 -10.76 -11.20 -3.51
N THR A 74 -9.59 -11.21 -4.12
CA THR A 74 -8.65 -12.34 -4.16
C THR A 74 -8.02 -12.55 -2.77
N TYR A 75 -7.72 -11.48 -2.04
CA TYR A 75 -7.25 -11.55 -0.66
C TYR A 75 -8.32 -12.13 0.27
N ALA A 76 -9.60 -11.79 0.08
CA ALA A 76 -10.70 -12.40 0.83
C ALA A 76 -10.82 -13.92 0.58
N ARG A 77 -10.65 -14.36 -0.68
CA ARG A 77 -10.60 -15.79 -1.04
C ARG A 77 -9.37 -16.49 -0.46
N PHE A 78 -8.23 -15.81 -0.46
CA PHE A 78 -6.98 -16.30 0.17
C PHE A 78 -7.17 -16.54 1.68
N ALA A 79 -7.77 -15.57 2.38
CA ALA A 79 -8.08 -15.70 3.81
C ALA A 79 -8.99 -16.90 4.09
N ALA A 80 -10.06 -17.05 3.30
CA ALA A 80 -11.00 -18.17 3.45
C ALA A 80 -10.33 -19.54 3.21
N ALA A 81 -9.44 -19.65 2.21
CA ALA A 81 -8.71 -20.88 1.94
C ALA A 81 -7.72 -21.25 3.05
N LEU A 82 -7.10 -20.26 3.71
CA LEU A 82 -6.27 -20.49 4.89
C LEU A 82 -7.11 -20.90 6.11
N ASP A 83 -8.24 -20.23 6.35
CA ASP A 83 -9.14 -20.55 7.46
C ASP A 83 -9.71 -21.97 7.32
N ALA A 84 -10.03 -22.42 6.10
CA ALA A 84 -10.45 -23.79 5.82
C ALA A 84 -9.38 -24.84 6.16
N ARG A 85 -8.11 -24.42 6.25
CA ARG A 85 -6.98 -25.24 6.71
C ARG A 85 -6.65 -25.03 8.18
N GLY A 86 -7.41 -24.20 8.89
CA GLY A 86 -7.23 -23.89 10.32
C GLY A 86 -6.12 -22.88 10.61
N GLY A 87 -5.69 -22.07 9.63
CA GLY A 87 -4.76 -20.96 9.84
C GLY A 87 -5.43 -19.63 9.54
N THR A 88 -5.39 -18.69 10.48
CA THR A 88 -6.13 -17.42 10.37
C THR A 88 -5.19 -16.25 10.13
N LEU A 89 -5.45 -15.46 9.08
CA LEU A 89 -4.70 -14.23 8.82
C LEU A 89 -4.96 -13.19 9.90
N LEU A 90 -3.88 -12.60 10.42
CA LEU A 90 -3.92 -11.53 11.40
C LEU A 90 -4.33 -10.19 10.78
N THR A 91 -4.13 -10.02 9.49
CA THR A 91 -4.77 -8.97 8.70
C THR A 91 -6.06 -9.53 8.10
N SER A 92 -7.20 -9.09 8.63
CA SER A 92 -8.50 -9.49 8.07
C SER A 92 -8.67 -8.94 6.65
N PRO A 93 -9.52 -9.54 5.79
CA PRO A 93 -9.81 -8.98 4.46
C PRO A 93 -10.30 -7.53 4.49
N ALA A 94 -11.15 -7.18 5.48
CA ALA A 94 -11.60 -5.81 5.67
C ALA A 94 -10.43 -4.89 6.08
N GLY A 95 -9.53 -5.35 6.95
CA GLY A 95 -8.34 -4.62 7.35
C GLY A 95 -7.36 -4.40 6.20
N TYR A 96 -7.19 -5.41 5.33
CA TYR A 96 -6.39 -5.31 4.11
C TYR A 96 -6.93 -4.17 3.23
N THR A 97 -8.18 -4.25 2.79
CA THR A 97 -8.77 -3.20 1.94
C THR A 97 -8.79 -1.83 2.63
N SER A 98 -9.08 -1.77 3.92
CA SER A 98 -9.15 -0.49 4.66
C SER A 98 -7.81 0.24 4.71
N ALA A 99 -6.70 -0.47 4.86
CA ALA A 99 -5.37 0.11 4.88
C ALA A 99 -4.72 0.22 3.50
N HIS A 100 -5.10 -0.64 2.55
CA HIS A 100 -4.47 -0.74 1.23
C HIS A 100 -5.10 0.21 0.20
N GLU A 101 -6.40 0.48 0.29
CA GLU A 101 -7.14 1.30 -0.67
C GLU A 101 -7.53 2.66 -0.09
N LEU A 102 -7.27 3.74 -0.83
CA LEU A 102 -7.48 5.12 -0.38
C LEU A 102 -8.85 5.39 0.26
N PRO A 103 -10.00 4.96 -0.31
CA PRO A 103 -11.29 5.20 0.33
C PRO A 103 -11.44 4.58 1.72
N GLY A 104 -10.69 3.51 2.02
CA GLY A 104 -10.71 2.80 3.29
C GLY A 104 -10.08 3.58 4.45
N TRP A 105 -9.01 4.33 4.18
CA TRP A 105 -8.27 5.06 5.21
C TRP A 105 -8.42 6.58 5.13
N TYR A 106 -8.78 7.16 3.96
CA TYR A 106 -8.74 8.61 3.74
C TYR A 106 -9.46 9.43 4.82
N ARG A 107 -10.67 9.01 5.22
CA ARG A 107 -11.48 9.72 6.22
C ARG A 107 -10.77 9.83 7.58
N VAL A 108 -10.00 8.81 7.97
CA VAL A 108 -9.26 8.83 9.24
C VAL A 108 -8.12 9.83 9.19
N PHE A 109 -7.49 9.99 8.02
CA PHE A 109 -6.35 10.88 7.82
C PHE A 109 -6.72 12.24 7.22
N GLU A 110 -8.02 12.57 7.15
CA GLU A 110 -8.49 13.86 6.64
C GLU A 110 -7.87 15.00 7.46
N GLY A 111 -7.28 15.98 6.77
CA GLY A 111 -6.50 17.05 7.40
C GLY A 111 -5.01 16.73 7.58
N ALA A 112 -4.60 15.46 7.67
CA ALA A 112 -3.19 15.03 7.71
C ALA A 112 -2.66 14.54 6.35
N THR A 113 -3.55 14.24 5.40
CA THR A 113 -3.23 13.83 4.02
C THR A 113 -3.68 14.89 3.01
N PRO A 114 -3.05 15.00 1.81
CA PRO A 114 -3.53 15.91 0.77
C PRO A 114 -4.97 15.63 0.38
N ALA A 115 -5.76 16.69 0.21
CA ALA A 115 -7.20 16.57 -0.05
C ALA A 115 -7.46 15.73 -1.31
N SER A 116 -8.40 14.79 -1.24
CA SER A 116 -8.68 13.84 -2.32
C SER A 116 -10.16 13.66 -2.55
N ALA A 117 -10.52 13.48 -3.81
CA ALA A 117 -11.85 13.08 -4.25
C ALA A 117 -11.69 11.90 -5.21
N TRP A 118 -12.59 10.92 -5.14
CA TRP A 118 -12.50 9.74 -5.99
C TRP A 118 -13.80 9.42 -6.71
N ILE A 119 -13.67 8.64 -7.77
CA ILE A 119 -14.75 8.14 -8.63
C ILE A 119 -14.55 6.63 -8.74
N PRO A 120 -15.43 5.81 -8.13
CA PRO A 120 -15.42 4.36 -8.34
C PRO A 120 -15.63 4.03 -9.82
N LEU A 121 -14.85 3.08 -10.35
CA LEU A 121 -15.08 2.56 -11.70
C LEU A 121 -15.82 1.23 -11.62
N ALA A 122 -16.86 1.10 -12.45
CA ALA A 122 -17.68 -0.10 -12.50
C ALA A 122 -17.08 -1.20 -13.39
N ALA A 123 -16.16 -0.85 -14.28
CA ALA A 123 -15.50 -1.78 -15.19
C ALA A 123 -14.07 -1.29 -15.50
N PRO A 124 -13.09 -2.20 -15.66
CA PRO A 124 -11.75 -1.87 -16.12
C PRO A 124 -11.75 -1.13 -17.46
N GLY A 125 -10.71 -0.33 -17.70
CA GLY A 125 -10.47 0.37 -18.98
C GLY A 125 -11.45 1.49 -19.36
N ARG A 126 -12.56 1.68 -18.62
CA ARG A 126 -13.53 2.76 -18.92
C ARG A 126 -13.30 3.98 -18.05
N ALA A 127 -12.77 5.05 -18.65
CA ALA A 127 -12.56 6.32 -17.96
C ALA A 127 -13.87 6.97 -17.46
N PRO A 128 -13.82 7.74 -16.35
CA PRO A 128 -14.96 8.53 -15.88
C PRO A 128 -15.47 9.51 -16.94
N ARG A 129 -16.78 9.75 -16.95
CA ARG A 129 -17.37 10.80 -17.81
C ARG A 129 -16.97 12.20 -17.33
N THR A 130 -16.95 13.17 -18.23
CA THR A 130 -16.61 14.57 -17.94
C THR A 130 -17.42 15.15 -16.77
N GLU A 131 -18.71 14.83 -16.65
CA GLU A 131 -19.57 15.25 -15.53
C GLU A 131 -19.08 14.73 -14.17
N GLN A 132 -18.58 13.49 -14.13
CA GLN A 132 -18.05 12.87 -12.92
C GLN A 132 -16.70 13.51 -12.54
N LEU A 133 -15.86 13.81 -13.54
CA LEU A 133 -14.60 14.53 -13.36
C LEU A 133 -14.83 15.94 -12.83
N ALA A 134 -15.76 16.69 -13.43
CA ALA A 134 -16.13 18.02 -12.99
C ALA A 134 -16.66 18.02 -11.55
N ALA A 135 -17.50 17.04 -11.18
CA ALA A 135 -17.98 16.89 -9.82
C ALA A 135 -16.85 16.55 -8.82
N ALA A 136 -15.89 15.70 -9.21
CA ALA A 136 -14.73 15.37 -8.38
C ALA A 136 -13.78 16.57 -8.20
N ALA A 137 -13.49 17.29 -9.28
CA ALA A 137 -12.74 18.54 -9.25
C ALA A 137 -13.43 19.58 -8.36
N GLY A 138 -14.76 19.72 -8.48
CA GLY A 138 -15.58 20.60 -7.65
C GLY A 138 -15.49 20.29 -6.15
N ARG A 139 -15.45 19.01 -5.76
CA ARG A 139 -15.22 18.62 -4.35
C ARG A 139 -13.85 19.04 -3.82
N LEU A 140 -12.88 19.27 -4.70
CA LEU A 140 -11.58 19.81 -4.35
C LEU A 140 -11.53 21.34 -4.40
N GLY A 141 -12.60 22.03 -4.80
CA GLY A 141 -12.67 23.47 -4.98
C GLY A 141 -12.63 23.95 -6.44
N GLY A 142 -12.50 23.03 -7.40
CA GLY A 142 -12.66 23.29 -8.84
C GLY A 142 -11.52 23.99 -9.55
N THR A 143 -10.45 24.38 -8.85
CA THR A 143 -9.30 25.10 -9.43
C THR A 143 -7.97 24.55 -8.93
N GLY A 144 -6.83 24.88 -9.54
CA GLY A 144 -5.48 24.53 -9.06
C GLY A 144 -5.03 23.11 -9.37
N ALA A 145 -3.78 22.78 -9.03
CA ALA A 145 -3.14 21.53 -9.44
C ALA A 145 -3.59 20.29 -8.65
N ALA A 146 -3.50 19.14 -9.31
CA ALA A 146 -3.82 17.83 -8.77
C ALA A 146 -2.95 16.71 -9.35
N ILE A 147 -2.96 15.57 -8.67
CA ILE A 147 -2.43 14.28 -9.11
C ILE A 147 -3.58 13.31 -9.33
N VAL A 148 -3.45 12.49 -10.36
CA VAL A 148 -4.30 11.35 -10.68
C VAL A 148 -3.62 10.07 -10.21
N LYS A 149 -4.34 9.28 -9.43
CA LYS A 149 -3.94 7.91 -9.05
C LYS A 149 -5.16 7.00 -9.02
N ASP A 150 -4.96 5.70 -8.85
CA ASP A 150 -6.05 4.81 -8.47
C ASP A 150 -6.10 4.67 -6.94
N TYR A 151 -6.82 3.69 -6.39
CA TYR A 151 -6.92 3.56 -4.94
C TYR A 151 -5.60 3.21 -4.27
N VAL A 152 -4.60 2.74 -5.03
CA VAL A 152 -3.34 2.23 -4.51
C VAL A 152 -2.15 3.00 -5.09
N LYS A 153 -2.00 3.09 -6.42
CA LYS A 153 -0.79 3.58 -7.10
C LYS A 153 -1.07 4.65 -8.17
N SER A 154 -0.03 5.40 -8.49
CA SER A 154 -0.03 6.43 -9.55
C SER A 154 0.87 6.04 -10.73
N ARG A 155 0.81 6.82 -11.82
CA ARG A 155 1.69 6.69 -13.00
C ARG A 155 2.81 7.73 -12.96
N LYS A 156 3.60 7.71 -11.89
CA LYS A 156 4.63 8.75 -11.60
C LYS A 156 5.72 8.87 -12.65
N HIS A 157 5.98 7.83 -13.44
CA HIS A 157 6.95 7.86 -14.53
C HIS A 157 6.40 8.57 -15.78
N GLU A 158 5.08 8.55 -15.96
CA GLU A 158 4.34 9.25 -17.01
C GLU A 158 3.78 10.59 -16.48
N TRP A 159 4.60 11.36 -15.76
CA TRP A 159 4.18 12.50 -14.95
C TRP A 159 3.22 13.47 -15.67
N ALA A 160 3.63 14.00 -16.82
CA ALA A 160 2.84 14.98 -17.57
C ALA A 160 1.67 14.35 -18.35
N GLU A 161 1.72 13.05 -18.61
CA GLU A 161 0.81 12.36 -19.52
C GLU A 161 -0.38 11.75 -18.77
N ALA A 162 -0.14 11.19 -17.58
CA ALA A 162 -1.08 10.32 -16.87
C ALA A 162 -1.08 10.51 -15.34
N CYS A 163 -0.41 11.55 -14.80
CA CYS A 163 -0.31 11.74 -13.36
C CYS A 163 -0.66 13.16 -12.94
N TYR A 164 -0.02 14.18 -13.51
CA TYR A 164 -0.15 15.56 -13.07
C TYR A 164 -1.17 16.34 -13.89
N VAL A 165 -2.07 17.03 -13.20
CA VAL A 165 -3.03 17.97 -13.76
C VAL A 165 -2.68 19.36 -13.24
N PRO A 166 -2.24 20.30 -14.09
CA PRO A 166 -1.81 21.62 -13.63
C PRO A 166 -2.98 22.49 -13.13
N GLU A 167 -4.19 22.31 -13.69
CA GLU A 167 -5.36 23.14 -13.39
C GLU A 167 -6.65 22.32 -13.50
N LEU A 168 -7.35 22.13 -12.38
CA LEU A 168 -8.61 21.38 -12.31
C LEU A 168 -9.77 22.07 -13.05
N ALA A 169 -9.71 23.38 -13.28
CA ALA A 169 -10.69 24.10 -14.07
C ALA A 169 -10.58 23.81 -15.58
N ASP A 170 -9.43 23.33 -16.06
CA ASP A 170 -9.26 22.85 -17.43
C ASP A 170 -9.75 21.40 -17.53
N LEU A 171 -11.07 21.24 -17.65
CA LEU A 171 -11.72 19.93 -17.72
C LEU A 171 -11.26 19.11 -18.93
N ALA A 172 -10.84 19.75 -20.03
CA ALA A 172 -10.34 19.04 -21.22
C ALA A 172 -8.95 18.45 -20.96
N ALA A 173 -8.07 19.17 -20.26
CA ALA A 173 -6.79 18.64 -19.82
C ALA A 173 -6.96 17.53 -18.77
N LEU A 174 -7.84 17.75 -17.79
CA LEU A 174 -8.18 16.74 -16.78
C LEU A 174 -8.68 15.44 -17.44
N GLU A 175 -9.59 15.53 -18.41
CA GLU A 175 -10.13 14.37 -19.11
C GLU A 175 -9.06 13.61 -19.90
N ARG A 176 -8.13 14.31 -20.56
CA ARG A 176 -6.99 13.65 -21.25
C ARG A 176 -6.12 12.88 -20.28
N VAL A 177 -5.67 13.52 -19.20
CA VAL A 177 -4.75 12.90 -18.23
C VAL A 177 -5.43 11.70 -17.56
N VAL A 178 -6.70 11.83 -17.15
CA VAL A 178 -7.42 10.71 -16.53
C VAL A 178 -7.67 9.57 -17.52
N SER A 179 -8.06 9.88 -18.76
CA SER A 179 -8.29 8.84 -19.77
C SER A 179 -7.02 8.07 -20.06
N ARG A 180 -5.89 8.77 -20.17
CA ARG A 180 -4.58 8.14 -20.37
C ARG A 180 -4.12 7.35 -19.15
N PHE A 181 -4.37 7.85 -17.94
CA PHE A 181 -4.13 7.10 -16.71
C PHE A 181 -4.90 5.78 -16.69
N VAL A 182 -6.20 5.81 -17.00
CA VAL A 182 -7.04 4.60 -17.02
C VAL A 182 -6.60 3.62 -18.11
N GLU A 183 -6.26 4.11 -19.30
CA GLU A 183 -5.71 3.28 -20.39
C GLU A 183 -4.41 2.59 -19.97
N LEU A 184 -3.49 3.32 -19.34
CA LEU A 184 -2.20 2.75 -18.92
C LEU A 184 -2.34 1.78 -17.75
N GLN A 185 -3.29 2.01 -16.83
CA GLN A 185 -3.60 1.08 -15.75
C GLN A 185 -4.20 -0.22 -16.28
N ASP A 186 -5.11 -0.14 -17.25
CA ASP A 186 -5.78 -1.27 -17.89
C ASP A 186 -6.34 -2.26 -16.85
N ASP A 187 -6.03 -3.56 -16.97
CA ASP A 187 -6.42 -4.63 -16.06
C ASP A 187 -5.83 -4.48 -14.63
N PHE A 188 -4.82 -3.62 -14.44
CA PHE A 188 -4.17 -3.38 -13.14
C PHE A 188 -4.75 -2.20 -12.36
N LEU A 189 -5.85 -1.60 -12.82
CA LEU A 189 -6.52 -0.51 -12.12
C LEU A 189 -7.15 -1.01 -10.81
N ALA A 190 -6.72 -0.43 -9.68
CA ALA A 190 -7.28 -0.75 -8.38
C ALA A 190 -8.48 0.17 -8.04
N GLY A 191 -9.69 -0.39 -8.13
CA GLY A 191 -10.93 0.24 -7.67
C GLY A 191 -11.43 1.39 -8.56
N GLY A 192 -10.85 2.58 -8.44
CA GLY A 192 -11.33 3.76 -9.15
C GLY A 192 -10.31 4.87 -9.29
N VAL A 193 -10.72 6.01 -9.87
CA VAL A 193 -9.84 7.16 -10.08
C VAL A 193 -9.89 8.10 -8.89
N VAL A 194 -8.73 8.52 -8.42
CA VAL A 194 -8.53 9.54 -7.38
C VAL A 194 -7.95 10.79 -8.01
N LEU A 195 -8.60 11.93 -7.76
CA LEU A 195 -8.00 13.25 -7.89
C LEU A 195 -7.51 13.68 -6.52
N ARG A 196 -6.24 14.03 -6.39
CA ARG A 196 -5.62 14.47 -5.14
C ARG A 196 -4.97 15.82 -5.34
N ARG A 197 -5.14 16.75 -4.41
CA ARG A 197 -4.44 18.03 -4.42
C ARG A 197 -2.94 17.83 -4.50
N PHE A 198 -2.31 18.54 -5.43
CA PHE A 198 -0.86 18.59 -5.50
C PHE A 198 -0.36 19.48 -4.37
N GLU A 199 0.59 18.96 -3.59
CA GLU A 199 1.30 19.71 -2.55
C GLU A 199 2.81 19.61 -2.86
N ASP A 200 3.53 20.71 -2.66
CA ASP A 200 4.99 20.70 -2.74
C ASP A 200 5.58 20.15 -1.44
N PHE A 201 6.36 19.08 -1.58
CA PHE A 201 7.11 18.48 -0.49
C PHE A 201 8.59 18.86 -0.55
N ALA A 202 9.26 18.78 0.59
CA ALA A 202 10.71 18.88 0.68
C ALA A 202 11.35 17.85 -0.27
N ARG A 203 12.43 18.25 -0.95
CA ARG A 203 13.05 17.43 -1.99
C ARG A 203 14.45 16.99 -1.63
N THR A 204 14.80 15.79 -2.06
CA THR A 204 16.18 15.28 -2.11
C THR A 204 16.99 16.05 -3.16
N ALA A 205 18.32 15.89 -3.15
CA ALA A 205 19.22 16.59 -4.07
C ALA A 205 18.95 16.27 -5.56
N ASP A 206 18.37 15.11 -5.84
CA ASP A 206 17.95 14.68 -7.18
C ASP A 206 16.50 15.08 -7.54
N GLY A 207 15.86 15.89 -6.70
CA GLY A 207 14.58 16.53 -6.97
C GLY A 207 13.34 15.68 -6.66
N ARG A 208 13.48 14.52 -6.03
CA ARG A 208 12.34 13.69 -5.59
C ARG A 208 11.83 14.14 -4.23
N ALA A 209 10.57 13.83 -3.90
CA ALA A 209 10.07 14.09 -2.55
C ALA A 209 10.88 13.28 -1.53
N ALA A 210 11.29 13.93 -0.45
CA ALA A 210 11.96 13.30 0.68
C ALA A 210 10.92 12.62 1.57
N GLU A 211 10.75 11.31 1.38
CA GLU A 211 9.74 10.51 2.06
C GLU A 211 10.35 9.54 3.06
N ALA A 212 9.72 9.44 4.24
CA ALA A 212 10.01 8.43 5.24
C ALA A 212 8.88 7.40 5.25
N ARG A 213 9.22 6.12 5.28
CA ARG A 213 8.26 5.05 5.52
C ARG A 213 8.29 4.65 6.98
N VAL A 214 7.13 4.65 7.61
CA VAL A 214 6.94 4.17 8.98
C VAL A 214 6.11 2.90 8.94
N TRP A 215 6.58 1.87 9.62
CA TRP A 215 5.87 0.61 9.83
C TRP A 215 5.27 0.62 11.23
N TRP A 216 4.00 0.27 11.32
CA TRP A 216 3.23 0.31 12.56
C TRP A 216 2.66 -1.07 12.87
N LEU A 217 2.79 -1.49 14.12
CA LEU A 217 2.12 -2.67 14.65
C LEU A 217 1.26 -2.26 15.84
N ASP A 218 -0.02 -2.61 15.80
CA ASP A 218 -1.04 -2.31 16.81
C ASP A 218 -1.04 -0.82 17.24
N GLY A 219 -0.73 0.07 16.27
CA GLY A 219 -0.72 1.52 16.46
C GLY A 219 0.59 2.12 16.98
N ASP A 220 1.65 1.31 17.14
CA ASP A 220 2.98 1.76 17.55
C ASP A 220 4.00 1.60 16.40
N PRO A 221 4.89 2.59 16.17
CA PRO A 221 5.89 2.52 15.12
C PRO A 221 6.99 1.54 15.53
N VAL A 222 7.22 0.53 14.71
CA VAL A 222 8.22 -0.52 14.94
C VAL A 222 9.45 -0.36 14.06
N LEU A 223 9.33 0.38 12.95
CA LEU A 223 10.44 0.72 12.07
C LEU A 223 10.16 2.06 11.37
N VAL A 224 11.15 2.95 11.37
CA VAL A 224 11.17 4.17 10.56
C VAL A 224 12.36 4.07 9.63
N GLY A 225 12.14 4.19 8.33
CA GLY A 225 13.18 4.01 7.33
C GLY A 225 12.97 4.89 6.09
N PRO A 226 13.90 4.81 5.14
CA PRO A 226 13.76 5.51 3.86
C PRO A 226 12.58 4.96 3.06
N HIS A 227 11.95 5.80 2.25
CA HIS A 227 11.03 5.32 1.22
C HIS A 227 11.81 4.57 0.11
N PRO A 228 11.28 3.46 -0.47
CA PRO A 228 11.98 2.71 -1.53
C PRO A 228 12.37 3.52 -2.77
N ASP A 229 11.66 4.61 -3.07
CA ASP A 229 12.09 5.50 -4.15
C ASP A 229 13.36 6.26 -3.78
N THR A 230 13.57 6.63 -2.51
CA THR A 230 14.72 7.40 -2.05
C THR A 230 15.50 6.62 -0.97
N PRO A 231 16.05 5.43 -1.29
CA PRO A 231 16.62 4.51 -0.30
C PRO A 231 17.85 5.09 0.43
N GLY A 232 18.54 6.08 -0.17
CA GLY A 232 19.67 6.79 0.44
C GLY A 232 19.28 7.99 1.31
N HIS A 233 18.00 8.25 1.51
CA HIS A 233 17.52 9.39 2.29
C HIS A 233 16.51 8.94 3.35
N SER A 234 16.85 9.15 4.61
CA SER A 234 16.03 8.73 5.77
C SER A 234 15.60 9.96 6.57
N PRO A 235 14.49 10.63 6.19
CA PRO A 235 13.94 11.70 7.00
C PRO A 235 13.50 11.16 8.37
N ALA A 236 13.52 12.02 9.39
CA ALA A 236 13.00 11.71 10.72
C ALA A 236 11.65 12.43 10.93
N PRO A 237 10.52 11.81 10.58
CA PRO A 237 9.22 12.43 10.72
C PRO A 237 8.81 12.61 12.19
N ASP A 238 8.11 13.71 12.49
CA ASP A 238 7.36 13.83 13.74
C ASP A 238 6.08 13.00 13.64
N LEU A 239 5.94 12.02 14.53
CA LEU A 239 4.84 11.06 14.54
C LEU A 239 3.72 11.45 15.51
N THR A 240 3.84 12.58 16.20
CA THR A 240 2.90 13.01 17.26
C THR A 240 1.46 13.05 16.76
N ASP A 241 1.23 13.67 15.59
CA ASP A 241 -0.11 13.81 15.02
C ASP A 241 -0.55 12.59 14.21
N VAL A 242 0.39 11.77 13.72
CA VAL A 242 0.08 10.59 12.88
C VAL A 242 -0.31 9.39 13.73
N ARG A 243 0.35 9.17 14.88
CA ARG A 243 0.09 8.04 15.78
C ARG A 243 -1.39 7.88 16.19
N PRO A 244 -2.12 8.92 16.65
CA PRO A 244 -3.52 8.75 17.00
C PRO A 244 -4.40 8.37 15.79
N LEU A 245 -4.05 8.81 14.58
CA LEU A 245 -4.77 8.47 13.35
C LEU A 245 -4.54 7.00 12.97
N VAL A 246 -3.32 6.50 13.08
CA VAL A 246 -3.01 5.08 12.87
C VAL A 246 -3.77 4.20 13.88
N ARG A 247 -3.83 4.61 15.15
CA ARG A 247 -4.64 3.90 16.16
C ARG A 247 -6.14 3.93 15.84
N ALA A 248 -6.64 5.06 15.33
CA ALA A 248 -8.03 5.20 14.92
C ALA A 248 -8.39 4.38 13.66
N LEU A 249 -7.43 4.15 12.75
CA LEU A 249 -7.61 3.26 11.60
C LEU A 249 -7.89 1.81 12.05
N GLY A 250 -7.30 1.39 13.18
CA GLY A 250 -7.60 0.10 13.81
C GLY A 250 -7.06 -1.12 13.07
N CYS A 251 -6.27 -0.93 12.01
CA CYS A 251 -5.55 -2.00 11.33
C CYS A 251 -4.29 -2.38 12.13
N ARG A 252 -4.09 -3.68 12.37
CA ARG A 252 -2.98 -4.18 13.19
C ARG A 252 -1.62 -3.86 12.59
N PHE A 253 -1.43 -4.16 11.31
CA PHE A 253 -0.17 -3.96 10.62
C PHE A 253 -0.39 -3.01 9.45
N VAL A 254 0.33 -1.89 9.44
CA VAL A 254 0.24 -0.89 8.38
C VAL A 254 1.57 -0.19 8.15
N THR A 255 1.68 0.47 7.01
CA THR A 255 2.72 1.45 6.72
C THR A 255 2.11 2.82 6.48
N THR A 256 2.86 3.87 6.77
CA THR A 256 2.56 5.23 6.32
C THR A 256 3.79 5.82 5.64
N ASP A 257 3.60 6.38 4.46
CA ASP A 257 4.62 7.20 3.79
C ASP A 257 4.38 8.66 4.14
N LEU A 258 5.41 9.30 4.70
CA LEU A 258 5.35 10.65 5.25
C LEU A 258 6.31 11.56 4.49
N ALA A 259 5.80 12.69 4.02
CA ALA A 259 6.60 13.75 3.40
C ALA A 259 6.44 15.06 4.17
N GLN A 260 7.51 15.82 4.35
CA GLN A 260 7.41 17.17 4.91
C GLN A 260 7.01 18.13 3.79
N ARG A 261 6.09 19.07 4.08
CA ARG A 261 5.80 20.19 3.17
C ARG A 261 7.08 20.98 2.88
N ALA A 262 7.22 21.51 1.66
CA ALA A 262 8.42 22.24 1.25
C ALA A 262 8.70 23.49 2.10
N ASP A 263 7.67 24.06 2.73
CA ASP A 263 7.77 25.18 3.67
C ASP A 263 8.14 24.75 5.11
N GLY A 264 8.31 23.45 5.36
CA GLY A 264 8.65 22.87 6.66
C GLY A 264 7.49 22.85 7.68
N SER A 265 6.30 23.31 7.31
CA SER A 265 5.21 23.58 8.25
C SER A 265 4.55 22.33 8.86
N ALA A 266 4.55 21.21 8.12
CA ALA A 266 3.86 19.99 8.55
C ALA A 266 4.41 18.74 7.84
N TRP A 267 4.27 17.60 8.51
CA TRP A 267 4.36 16.27 7.89
C TRP A 267 3.00 15.88 7.33
N ARG A 268 3.01 15.25 6.17
CA ARG A 268 1.81 14.85 5.42
C ARG A 268 1.85 13.36 5.17
N VAL A 269 0.72 12.69 5.40
CA VAL A 269 0.55 11.28 5.05
C VAL A 269 0.29 11.20 3.55
N VAL A 270 1.31 10.78 2.80
CA VAL A 270 1.24 10.59 1.35
C VAL A 270 0.46 9.32 1.05
N GLU A 271 0.78 8.23 1.74
CA GLU A 271 0.17 6.92 1.52
C GLU A 271 0.03 6.16 2.83
N VAL A 272 -1.02 5.32 2.90
CA VAL A 272 -1.16 4.27 3.90
C VAL A 272 -1.17 2.95 3.14
N GLY A 273 -0.44 1.97 3.64
CA GLY A 273 -0.44 0.60 3.14
C GLY A 273 -0.76 -0.38 4.27
N ASP A 274 -1.15 -1.60 3.92
CA ASP A 274 -1.50 -2.67 4.87
C ASP A 274 -0.27 -3.35 5.51
N GLY A 275 0.93 -2.82 5.30
CA GLY A 275 2.20 -3.37 5.78
C GLY A 275 2.65 -4.66 5.07
N GLN A 276 1.73 -5.53 4.67
CA GLN A 276 2.09 -6.85 4.14
C GLN A 276 2.78 -6.78 2.77
N VAL A 277 2.52 -5.74 1.99
CA VAL A 277 3.04 -5.61 0.61
C VAL A 277 3.95 -4.40 0.39
N SER A 278 4.26 -3.69 1.47
CA SER A 278 5.24 -2.61 1.43
C SER A 278 6.65 -3.20 1.28
N ASP A 279 7.43 -2.62 0.38
CA ASP A 279 8.81 -3.03 0.17
C ASP A 279 9.72 -2.49 1.28
N LEU A 280 10.75 -3.26 1.61
CA LEU A 280 11.82 -2.88 2.53
C LEU A 280 13.07 -2.56 1.70
N PRO A 281 13.55 -1.31 1.71
CA PRO A 281 14.72 -0.92 0.94
C PRO A 281 15.96 -1.75 1.30
N PRO A 282 16.84 -2.07 0.33
CA PRO A 282 18.09 -2.76 0.61
C PRO A 282 18.91 -2.05 1.70
N GLY A 283 19.36 -2.81 2.70
CA GLY A 283 20.18 -2.30 3.80
C GLY A 283 19.43 -1.72 5.00
N VAL A 284 18.08 -1.69 4.97
CA VAL A 284 17.28 -1.42 6.17
C VAL A 284 17.44 -2.54 7.19
N ASP A 285 17.63 -2.16 8.46
CA ASP A 285 17.55 -3.11 9.58
C ASP A 285 16.08 -3.42 9.89
N ALA A 286 15.62 -4.57 9.40
CA ALA A 286 14.26 -5.05 9.60
C ALA A 286 14.10 -5.93 10.86
N ALA A 287 15.13 -6.07 11.70
CA ALA A 287 15.08 -6.99 12.83
C ALA A 287 13.98 -6.61 13.83
N ALA A 288 13.86 -5.32 14.18
CA ALA A 288 12.82 -4.84 15.09
C ALA A 288 11.40 -5.11 14.55
N LEU A 289 11.20 -4.91 13.24
CA LEU A 289 9.92 -5.19 12.58
C LEU A 289 9.58 -6.68 12.65
N LEU A 290 10.47 -7.56 12.19
CA LEU A 290 10.22 -9.00 12.15
C LEU A 290 10.07 -9.58 13.56
N SER A 291 10.89 -9.16 14.53
CA SER A 291 10.72 -9.56 15.94
C SER A 291 9.37 -9.13 16.51
N SER A 292 8.88 -7.94 16.14
CA SER A 292 7.55 -7.48 16.55
C SER A 292 6.44 -8.35 15.95
N LEU A 293 6.55 -8.72 14.67
CA LEU A 293 5.59 -9.63 14.02
C LEU A 293 5.60 -11.04 14.61
N ILE A 294 6.75 -11.55 15.05
CA ILE A 294 6.89 -12.84 15.75
C ILE A 294 6.26 -12.80 17.15
N ALA A 295 6.28 -11.64 17.81
CA ALA A 295 5.77 -11.49 19.17
C ALA A 295 4.26 -11.14 19.26
N ALA A 296 3.61 -10.91 18.11
CA ALA A 296 2.27 -10.33 17.98
C ALA A 296 1.09 -11.27 18.28
#